data_AF-A0A1D8B3T6-F1
#
_entry.id   AF-A0A1D8B3T6-F1
#
_cell.length_a   1.000
_cell.length_b   1.000
_cell.length_c   1.000
_cell.angle_alpha   90.00
_cell.angle_beta   90.00
_cell.angle_gamma   90.00
#
_symmetry.space_group_name_H-M   'P 1'
#
loop_
_entity.id
_entity.type
_entity.pdbx_description
1 polymer ?
#
loop_
_entity_poly.entity_id
_entity_poly.type
_entity_poly.pdbx_seq_one_letter_code
_entity_poly.pdbx_strand_id
1 'polypeptide(L)'
;MADKIKINVDALRGDANEWEHQASQIEPVSGHIPVIGPLRSAAFDPVVGACKAATEIVEVLNSLSLAAVAEFRQIADDLRLVADAYEAQEVEIGQHVKDAY
;
A
#
# COMPACT_ATOMS: atom_id res chain seq x y z
N MET A 1 -4.39 26.38 20.58
CA MET A 1 -3.17 26.75 19.84
C MET A 1 -2.79 25.53 19.04
N ALA A 2 -2.77 25.62 17.71
CA ALA A 2 -2.35 24.50 16.88
C ALA A 2 -0.83 24.35 17.01
N ASP A 3 -0.35 23.13 17.27
CA ASP A 3 1.08 22.84 17.25
C ASP A 3 1.63 23.16 15.86
N LYS A 4 2.74 23.92 15.81
CA LYS A 4 3.47 24.16 14.57
C LYS A 4 4.21 22.88 14.21
N ILE A 5 3.60 22.07 13.37
CA ILE A 5 4.24 20.91 12.76
C ILE A 5 5.33 21.41 11.83
N LYS A 6 6.58 20.99 12.07
CA LYS A 6 7.67 21.16 11.11
C LYS A 6 7.63 19.98 10.16
N ILE A 7 7.46 20.26 8.87
CA ILE A 7 7.39 19.24 7.83
C ILE A 7 8.77 19.10 7.21
N ASN A 8 9.24 17.86 7.08
CA ASN A 8 10.44 17.53 6.33
C ASN A 8 10.01 16.83 5.03
N VAL A 9 10.11 17.54 3.91
CA VAL A 9 9.68 17.02 2.60
C VAL A 9 10.52 15.81 2.17
N ASP A 10 11.82 15.81 2.46
CA ASP A 10 12.68 14.67 2.13
C ASP A 10 12.27 13.42 2.91
N ALA A 11 11.83 13.58 4.16
CA ALA A 11 11.30 12.47 4.95
C ALA A 11 9.99 11.93 4.35
N LEU A 12 9.06 12.81 3.94
CA LEU A 12 7.81 12.40 3.28
C LEU A 12 8.08 11.61 1.98
N ARG A 13 9.05 12.06 1.17
CA ARG A 13 9.46 11.34 -0.05
C ARG A 13 10.15 10.01 0.26
N GLY A 14 10.97 9.98 1.31
CA GLY A 14 11.59 8.75 1.81
C GLY A 14 10.53 7.72 2.20
N ASP A 15 9.55 8.12 2.99
CA ASP A 15 8.44 7.26 3.43
C ASP A 15 7.59 6.80 2.24
N ALA A 16 7.32 7.68 1.27
CA ALA A 16 6.60 7.30 0.05
C ALA A 16 7.33 6.22 -0.75
N ASN A 17 8.65 6.31 -0.86
CA ASN A 17 9.47 5.29 -1.53
C ASN A 17 9.47 3.96 -0.77
N GLU A 18 9.44 4.00 0.56
CA GLU A 18 9.34 2.80 1.38
C GLU A 18 8.00 2.10 1.15
N TRP A 19 6.88 2.83 1.16
CA TRP A 19 5.56 2.24 0.88
C TRP A 19 5.45 1.65 -0.53
N GLU A 20 6.02 2.33 -1.54
CA GLU A 20 6.13 1.80 -2.90
C GLU A 20 6.97 0.51 -2.93
N HIS A 21 8.07 0.49 -2.20
CA HIS A 21 8.93 -0.68 -2.10
C HIS A 21 8.19 -1.86 -1.47
N GLN A 22 7.44 -1.64 -0.38
CA GLN A 22 6.62 -2.68 0.25
C GLN A 22 5.53 -3.21 -0.70
N ALA A 23 4.88 -2.33 -1.48
CA ALA A 23 3.92 -2.74 -2.51
C ALA A 23 4.59 -3.65 -3.57
N SER A 24 5.79 -3.28 -4.03
CA SER A 24 6.54 -4.03 -5.04
C SER A 24 6.97 -5.44 -4.58
N GLN A 25 7.15 -5.64 -3.27
CA GLN A 25 7.49 -6.96 -2.72
C GLN A 25 6.30 -7.94 -2.73
N ILE A 26 5.07 -7.42 -2.63
CA ILE A 26 3.85 -8.24 -2.55
C ILE A 26 3.21 -8.42 -3.92
N GLU A 27 3.34 -7.43 -4.82
CA GLU A 27 2.71 -7.43 -6.15
C GLU A 27 2.91 -8.74 -6.95
N PRO A 28 4.09 -9.39 -6.98
CA PRO A 28 4.29 -10.62 -7.76
C PRO A 28 3.41 -11.80 -7.32
N VAL A 29 2.96 -11.82 -6.07
CA VAL A 29 2.14 -12.88 -5.48
C VAL A 29 0.70 -12.45 -5.20
N SER A 30 0.42 -11.15 -5.31
CA SER A 30 -0.86 -10.54 -4.97
C SER A 30 -1.97 -11.05 -5.89
N GLY A 31 -3.00 -11.67 -5.32
CA GLY A 31 -4.11 -12.25 -6.08
C GLY A 31 -3.77 -13.55 -6.84
N HIS A 32 -2.54 -14.04 -6.73
CA HIS A 32 -2.02 -15.17 -7.52
C HIS A 32 -1.60 -16.37 -6.64
N ILE A 33 -1.97 -16.36 -5.35
CA ILE A 33 -1.74 -17.50 -4.46
C ILE A 33 -2.53 -18.70 -5.01
N PRO A 34 -1.88 -19.84 -5.31
CA PRO A 34 -2.51 -20.97 -5.97
C PRO A 34 -3.53 -21.65 -5.05
N VAL A 35 -4.70 -21.98 -5.59
CA VAL A 35 -5.72 -22.78 -4.91
C VAL A 35 -5.39 -24.27 -4.99
N ILE A 36 -5.79 -25.02 -3.97
CA ILE A 36 -5.68 -26.49 -4.01
C ILE A 36 -6.83 -26.99 -4.89
N GLY A 37 -6.48 -27.49 -6.08
CA GLY A 37 -7.45 -28.03 -7.04
C GLY A 37 -8.27 -29.18 -6.44
N PRO A 38 -9.48 -29.44 -6.96
CA PRO A 38 -10.35 -30.48 -6.42
C PRO A 38 -9.66 -31.85 -6.54
N LEU A 39 -9.43 -32.50 -5.40
CA LEU A 39 -8.95 -33.87 -5.36
C LEU A 39 -9.99 -34.77 -6.04
N ARG A 40 -9.62 -35.36 -7.19
CA ARG A 40 -10.43 -36.37 -7.86
C ARG A 40 -10.34 -37.69 -7.10
N SER A 41 -11.12 -37.87 -6.03
CA SER A 41 -11.85 -39.12 -5.77
C SER A 41 -12.50 -39.16 -4.38
N ALA A 42 -13.68 -39.79 -4.39
CA ALA A 42 -14.45 -40.36 -3.29
C ALA A 42 -15.16 -39.37 -2.35
N ALA A 43 -16.49 -39.37 -2.47
CA ALA A 43 -17.40 -38.78 -1.51
C ALA A 43 -17.07 -39.26 -0.09
N PHE A 44 -16.95 -38.32 0.85
CA PHE A 44 -16.68 -38.52 2.29
C PHE A 44 -15.22 -38.80 2.71
N ASP A 45 -14.26 -38.02 2.20
CA ASP A 45 -12.93 -37.94 2.80
C ASP A 45 -12.76 -36.59 3.56
N PRO A 46 -12.42 -36.57 4.87
CA PRO A 46 -12.08 -35.34 5.60
C PRO A 46 -11.01 -34.48 4.89
N VAL A 47 -10.18 -35.08 4.04
CA VAL A 47 -9.21 -34.37 3.20
C VAL A 47 -9.89 -33.40 2.22
N VAL A 48 -11.06 -33.75 1.66
CA VAL A 48 -11.83 -32.86 0.76
C VAL A 48 -12.30 -31.61 1.49
N GLY A 49 -12.77 -31.76 2.74
CA GLY A 49 -13.17 -30.65 3.59
C GLY A 49 -12.01 -29.71 3.91
N ALA A 50 -10.84 -30.27 4.23
CA ALA A 50 -9.62 -29.50 4.47
C ALA A 50 -9.14 -28.75 3.22
N CYS A 51 -9.17 -29.38 2.04
CA CYS A 51 -8.82 -28.72 0.78
C CYS A 51 -9.77 -27.57 0.44
N LYS A 52 -11.07 -27.74 0.68
CA LYS A 52 -12.05 -26.67 0.47
C LYS A 52 -11.77 -25.47 1.38
N ALA A 53 -11.58 -25.71 2.68
CA ALA A 53 -11.26 -24.66 3.65
C ALA A 53 -9.93 -23.95 3.31
N ALA A 54 -8.92 -24.70 2.86
CA ALA A 54 -7.66 -24.13 2.40
C ALA A 54 -7.85 -23.22 1.17
N THR A 55 -8.69 -23.62 0.21
CA THR A 55 -9.01 -22.78 -0.96
C THR A 55 -9.76 -21.50 -0.56
N GLU A 56 -10.74 -21.59 0.35
CA GLU A 56 -11.44 -20.39 0.88
C GLU A 56 -10.47 -19.42 1.57
N ILE A 57 -9.52 -19.94 2.36
CA ILE A 57 -8.47 -19.12 2.98
C ILE A 57 -7.59 -18.46 1.90
N VAL A 58 -7.18 -19.21 0.87
CA VAL A 58 -6.38 -18.67 -0.24
C VAL A 58 -7.11 -17.57 -0.99
N GLU A 59 -8.42 -17.70 -1.23
CA GLU A 59 -9.23 -16.66 -1.85
C GLU A 59 -9.27 -15.38 -1.01
N VAL A 60 -9.44 -15.51 0.31
CA VAL A 60 -9.39 -14.36 1.23
C VAL A 60 -7.99 -13.72 1.23
N LEU A 61 -6.92 -14.51 1.30
CA LEU A 61 -5.55 -14.00 1.26
C LEU A 61 -5.24 -13.30 -0.06
N ASN A 62 -5.72 -13.82 -1.18
CA ASN A 62 -5.61 -13.18 -2.49
C ASN A 62 -6.30 -11.82 -2.50
N SER A 63 -7.53 -11.72 -2.00
CA SER A 63 -8.26 -10.46 -1.88
C SER A 63 -7.53 -9.45 -0.99
N LEU A 64 -7.06 -9.89 0.19
CA LEU A 64 -6.33 -9.04 1.13
C LEU A 64 -5.00 -8.55 0.55
N SER A 65 -4.28 -9.41 -0.18
CA SER A 65 -3.02 -9.03 -0.83
C SER A 65 -3.21 -7.97 -1.91
N LEU A 66 -4.33 -8.00 -2.65
CA LEU A 66 -4.66 -6.96 -3.64
C LEU A 66 -5.01 -5.64 -2.95
N ALA A 67 -5.82 -5.70 -1.88
CA ALA A 67 -6.17 -4.52 -1.09
C ALA A 67 -4.92 -3.87 -0.47
N ALA A 68 -4.02 -4.68 0.11
CA ALA A 68 -2.79 -4.18 0.73
C ALA A 68 -1.88 -3.46 -0.28
N VAL A 69 -1.69 -4.03 -1.48
CA VAL A 69 -0.90 -3.37 -2.55
C VAL A 69 -1.52 -2.04 -2.95
N ALA A 70 -2.85 -1.97 -3.07
CA ALA A 70 -3.54 -0.74 -3.40
C ALA A 70 -3.40 0.32 -2.29
N GLU A 71 -3.54 -0.07 -1.02
CA GLU A 71 -3.37 0.83 0.13
C GLU A 71 -1.95 1.37 0.23
N PHE A 72 -0.92 0.53 0.06
CA PHE A 72 0.47 0.98 0.10
C PHE A 72 0.79 2.01 -0.99
N ARG A 73 0.28 1.80 -2.21
CA ARG A 73 0.42 2.77 -3.30
C ARG A 73 -0.31 4.07 -3.00
N GLN A 74 -1.53 3.99 -2.46
CA GLN A 74 -2.28 5.18 -2.08
C GLN A 74 -1.55 5.99 -1.02
N ILE A 75 -0.97 5.34 0.00
CA ILE A 75 -0.18 6.04 1.03
C ILE A 75 1.04 6.72 0.40
N ALA A 76 1.75 6.03 -0.51
CA ALA A 76 2.89 6.62 -1.22
C ALA A 76 2.50 7.87 -2.02
N ASP A 77 1.37 7.81 -2.73
CA ASP A 77 0.87 8.93 -3.53
C ASP A 77 0.41 10.10 -2.66
N ASP A 78 -0.29 9.83 -1.55
CA ASP A 78 -0.70 10.86 -0.59
C ASP A 78 0.52 11.57 0.03
N LEU A 79 1.58 10.82 0.38
CA LEU A 79 2.81 11.40 0.90
C LEU A 79 3.53 12.29 -0.12
N ARG A 80 3.58 11.86 -1.40
CA ARG A 80 4.13 12.67 -2.50
C ARG A 80 3.32 13.94 -2.72
N LEU A 81 2.00 13.83 -2.73
CA LEU A 81 1.10 14.98 -2.88
C LEU A 81 1.30 16.01 -1.77
N VAL A 82 1.42 15.54 -0.53
CA VAL A 82 1.67 16.41 0.63
C VAL A 82 3.05 17.06 0.55
N ALA A 83 4.08 16.30 0.18
CA ALA A 83 5.43 16.82 -0.06
C ALA A 83 5.43 17.97 -1.08
N ASP A 84 4.79 17.77 -2.23
CA ASP A 84 4.74 18.76 -3.31
C ASP A 84 3.94 20.02 -2.89
N ALA A 85 2.86 19.84 -2.13
CA ALA A 85 2.08 20.95 -1.59
C ALA A 85 2.90 21.83 -0.62
N TYR A 86 3.72 21.22 0.24
CA TYR A 86 4.58 21.98 1.16
C TYR A 86 5.72 22.70 0.44
N GLU A 87 6.36 22.08 -0.56
CA GLU A 87 7.37 22.77 -1.38
C GLU A 87 6.79 23.97 -2.12
N ALA A 88 5.61 23.82 -2.73
CA ALA A 88 4.94 24.93 -3.40
C ALA A 88 4.66 26.10 -2.44
N GLN A 89 4.22 25.79 -1.22
CA GLN A 89 3.96 26.79 -0.19
C GLN A 89 5.25 27.49 0.29
N GLU A 90 6.36 26.77 0.47
CA GLU A 90 7.64 27.37 0.84
C GLU A 90 8.18 28.30 -0.26
N VAL A 91 8.02 27.93 -1.53
CA VAL A 91 8.41 28.77 -2.68
C VAL A 91 7.58 30.06 -2.72
N GLU A 92 6.27 29.98 -2.53
CA GLU A 92 5.38 31.16 -2.50
C GLU A 92 5.76 32.12 -1.36
N ILE A 93 6.02 31.60 -0.16
CA ILE A 93 6.46 32.41 0.98
C ILE A 93 7.82 33.06 0.69
N GLY A 94 8.78 32.30 0.15
CA GLY A 94 10.11 32.83 -0.21
C GLY A 94 10.03 33.95 -1.24
N GLN A 95 9.15 33.82 -2.23
CA GLN A 95 8.91 34.84 -3.24
C GLN A 95 8.27 36.10 -2.64
N HIS A 96 7.26 35.96 -1.78
CA HIS A 96 6.65 37.10 -1.08
C HIS A 96 7.64 37.85 -0.18
N VAL A 97 8.54 37.16 0.52
CA VAL A 97 9.58 37.80 1.31
C VAL A 97 10.55 38.57 0.42
N LYS A 98 10.94 37.99 -0.71
CA LYS A 98 11.85 38.66 -1.66
C LYS A 98 11.23 39.92 -2.29
N ASP A 99 9.93 39.90 -2.57
CA ASP A 99 9.23 41.04 -3.18
C ASP A 99 8.89 42.15 -2.16
N ALA A 100 8.95 41.85 -0.85
CA ALA A 100 8.69 42.80 0.24
C ALA A 100 9.92 43.58 0.72
N TYR A 101 11.13 43.24 0.25
CA TYR A 101 12.41 43.89 0.60
C TYR A 101 13.10 44.47 -0.65
#